data_AF-A0A8S3Y802-F1
#
_entry.id   AF-A0A8S3Y802-F1
#
_cell.length_a   1.000
_cell.length_b   1.000
_cell.length_c   1.000
_cell.angle_alpha   90.00
_cell.angle_beta   90.00
_cell.angle_gamma   90.00
#
_symmetry.space_group_name_H-M   'P 1'
#
loop_
_entity.id
_entity.type
_entity.pdbx_description
1 polymer ?
#
loop_
_entity_poly.entity_id
_entity_poly.type
_entity_poly.pdbx_seq_one_letter_code
_entity_poly.pdbx_strand_id
1 'polypeptide(L)'
;MDNFNENSIEKTFPITNVCRCCLAEGCYKDISTEYFISGKKEVYEEILKDVFNLEISYQKYGGPSRYSRLICENCIGKLRDAKEFKYKVVASEKSFIKFLDDMQINVKEEVAENNEEVDKIAEECAEVLSQYQKNFKNWFQNCNTP
;
A
#
# COMPACT_ATOMS: atom_id res chain seq x y z
N MET A 1 50.84 8.34 -39.65
CA MET A 1 49.48 8.73 -40.10
C MET A 1 48.55 8.33 -38.98
N ASP A 2 48.55 9.17 -37.95
CA ASP A 2 47.63 9.11 -36.84
C ASP A 2 46.30 9.70 -37.29
N ASN A 3 45.21 9.01 -36.97
CA ASN A 3 43.88 9.54 -36.66
C ASN A 3 42.85 8.42 -36.76
N PHE A 4 42.52 7.80 -35.62
CA PHE A 4 41.15 7.34 -35.43
C PHE A 4 40.52 8.19 -34.34
N ASN A 5 39.56 8.97 -34.82
CA ASN A 5 38.89 10.06 -34.17
C ASN A 5 38.05 9.57 -32.98
N GLU A 6 38.33 10.18 -31.84
CA GLU A 6 37.61 10.16 -30.59
C GLU A 6 36.24 10.85 -30.80
N ASN A 7 35.25 10.08 -31.23
CA ASN A 7 33.85 10.52 -31.25
C ASN A 7 33.00 9.49 -30.51
N SER A 8 33.08 9.56 -29.17
CA SER A 8 31.92 9.83 -28.30
C SER A 8 30.55 9.41 -28.84
N ILE A 9 30.35 8.11 -29.07
CA ILE A 9 29.00 7.57 -29.06
C ILE A 9 28.67 7.42 -27.58
N GLU A 10 27.87 8.36 -27.07
CA GLU A 10 27.21 8.24 -25.77
C GLU A 10 26.74 6.80 -25.61
N LYS A 11 27.37 6.09 -24.67
CA LYS A 11 26.95 4.75 -24.28
C LYS A 11 25.67 4.90 -23.46
N THR A 12 24.59 5.31 -24.10
CA THR A 12 23.24 5.26 -23.56
C THR A 12 22.87 3.78 -23.51
N PHE A 13 23.29 3.12 -22.43
CA PHE A 13 22.82 1.79 -22.10
C PHE A 13 21.29 1.89 -22.05
N PRO A 14 20.56 1.13 -22.87
CA PRO A 14 19.11 1.21 -22.84
C PRO A 14 18.69 0.82 -21.42
N ILE A 15 17.92 1.69 -20.75
CA ILE A 15 17.29 1.44 -19.45
C ILE A 15 16.15 0.42 -19.65
N THR A 16 16.50 -0.71 -20.25
CA THR A 16 15.64 -1.82 -20.60
C THR A 16 15.98 -2.91 -19.60
N ASN A 17 14.97 -3.35 -18.85
CA ASN A 17 15.04 -4.47 -17.90
C ASN A 17 15.42 -4.13 -16.45
N VAL A 18 15.04 -2.94 -15.95
CA VAL A 18 15.16 -2.60 -14.54
C VAL A 18 13.85 -2.78 -13.76
N CYS A 19 13.95 -3.08 -12.48
CA CYS A 19 12.83 -3.17 -11.55
C CYS A 19 12.23 -1.79 -11.35
N ARG A 20 10.91 -1.67 -11.42
CA ARG A 20 10.26 -0.37 -11.20
C ARG A 20 10.28 0.09 -9.75
N CYS A 21 10.46 -0.82 -8.80
CA CYS A 21 10.46 -0.53 -7.38
C CYS A 21 11.87 -0.22 -6.83
N CYS A 22 12.93 -0.81 -7.39
CA CYS A 22 14.29 -0.70 -6.85
C CYS A 22 15.38 -0.43 -7.89
N LEU A 23 15.03 -0.32 -9.16
CA LEU A 23 15.94 -0.08 -10.29
C LEU A 23 17.01 -1.16 -10.52
N ALA A 24 16.93 -2.32 -9.83
CA ALA A 24 17.81 -3.45 -10.09
C ALA A 24 17.64 -3.98 -11.52
N GLU A 25 18.74 -4.29 -12.19
CA GLU A 25 18.76 -4.83 -13.55
C GLU A 25 18.32 -6.31 -13.60
N GLY A 26 18.12 -6.84 -14.81
CA GLY A 26 17.79 -8.25 -15.05
C GLY A 26 16.35 -8.64 -14.70
N CYS A 27 15.44 -7.67 -14.67
CA CYS A 27 14.02 -7.93 -14.41
C CYS A 27 13.32 -8.44 -15.68
N TYR A 28 12.31 -9.29 -15.50
CA TYR A 28 11.60 -9.92 -16.63
C TYR A 28 10.10 -10.14 -16.40
N LYS A 29 9.60 -10.03 -15.16
CA LYS A 29 8.15 -10.09 -14.88
C LYS A 29 7.51 -8.73 -15.07
N ASP A 30 6.44 -8.66 -15.85
CA ASP A 30 5.70 -7.42 -16.14
C ASP A 30 4.60 -7.21 -15.08
N ILE A 31 4.52 -6.01 -14.50
CA ILE A 31 3.59 -5.70 -13.40
C ILE A 31 2.11 -5.75 -13.81
N SER A 32 1.79 -5.57 -15.09
CA SER A 32 0.43 -5.55 -15.62
C SER A 32 -0.04 -6.94 -16.08
N THR A 33 0.85 -7.93 -16.06
CA THR A 33 0.52 -9.32 -16.41
C THR A 33 -0.18 -10.04 -15.27
N GLU A 34 -1.17 -10.87 -15.60
CA GLU A 34 -1.81 -11.77 -14.63
C GLU A 34 -0.92 -12.98 -14.33
N TYR A 35 -0.63 -13.20 -13.06
CA TYR A 35 0.07 -14.39 -12.57
C TYR A 35 -0.84 -15.21 -11.67
N PHE A 36 -0.71 -16.53 -11.74
CA PHE A 36 -1.42 -17.45 -10.84
C PHE A 36 -0.41 -18.07 -9.86
N ILE A 37 -0.49 -17.65 -8.59
CA ILE A 37 0.31 -18.22 -7.51
C ILE A 37 -0.62 -18.97 -6.57
N SER A 38 -0.38 -20.27 -6.39
CA SER A 38 -1.20 -21.13 -5.52
C SER A 38 -2.71 -21.04 -5.82
N GLY A 39 -3.06 -20.93 -7.10
CA GLY A 39 -4.45 -20.80 -7.57
C GLY A 39 -5.07 -19.41 -7.42
N LYS A 40 -4.34 -18.42 -6.89
CA LYS A 40 -4.80 -17.03 -6.76
C LYS A 40 -4.24 -16.16 -7.88
N LYS A 41 -5.11 -15.35 -8.48
CA LYS A 41 -4.73 -14.34 -9.48
C LYS A 41 -4.04 -13.16 -8.80
N GLU A 42 -2.89 -12.76 -9.33
CA GLU A 42 -2.13 -11.60 -8.90
C GLU A 42 -1.70 -10.76 -10.11
N VAL A 43 -2.03 -9.46 -10.08
CA VAL A 43 -1.49 -8.44 -10.97
C VAL A 43 -0.74 -7.46 -10.10
N TYR A 44 0.58 -7.33 -10.29
CA TYR A 44 1.40 -6.55 -9.36
C TYR A 44 1.10 -5.06 -9.41
N GLU A 45 0.67 -4.53 -10.55
CA GLU A 45 0.17 -3.15 -10.68
C GLU A 45 -1.07 -2.91 -9.82
N GLU A 46 -2.02 -3.84 -9.82
CA GLU A 46 -3.21 -3.77 -8.95
C GLU A 46 -2.83 -3.84 -7.47
N ILE A 47 -1.86 -4.69 -7.11
CA ILE A 47 -1.39 -4.80 -5.73
C ILE A 47 -0.64 -3.52 -5.30
N LEU A 48 0.18 -2.92 -6.18
CA LEU A 48 0.84 -1.65 -5.89
C LEU A 48 -0.15 -0.51 -5.66
N LYS A 49 -1.22 -0.46 -6.47
CA LYS A 49 -2.32 0.49 -6.29
C LYS A 49 -3.06 0.22 -4.98
N ASP A 50 -3.41 -1.03 -4.68
CA ASP A 50 -4.06 -1.39 -3.42
C ASP A 50 -3.19 -1.01 -2.22
N VAL A 51 -1.92 -1.43 -2.18
CA VAL A 51 -1.09 -1.28 -0.99
C VAL A 51 -0.61 0.16 -0.76
N PHE A 52 -0.19 0.86 -1.82
CA PHE A 52 0.50 2.14 -1.71
C PHE A 52 -0.26 3.33 -2.31
N ASN A 53 -1.47 3.09 -2.85
CA ASN A 53 -2.20 4.05 -3.67
C ASN A 53 -1.32 4.66 -4.79
N LEU A 54 -0.50 3.82 -5.42
CA LEU A 54 0.46 4.23 -6.43
C LEU A 54 0.08 3.70 -7.80
N GLU A 55 -0.21 4.60 -8.73
CA GLU A 55 -0.34 4.28 -10.15
C GLU A 55 1.01 4.47 -10.85
N ILE A 56 1.54 3.41 -11.46
CA ILE A 56 2.84 3.47 -12.11
C ILE A 56 2.70 4.14 -13.48
N SER A 57 3.24 5.35 -13.61
CA SER A 57 3.32 6.02 -14.90
C SER A 57 4.27 5.29 -15.86
N TYR A 58 3.88 5.09 -17.11
CA TYR A 58 4.74 4.55 -18.15
C TYR A 58 4.64 5.38 -19.42
N GLN A 59 5.70 5.42 -20.21
CA GLN A 59 5.67 6.05 -21.53
C GLN A 59 4.79 5.23 -22.46
N LYS A 60 3.67 5.82 -22.89
CA LYS A 60 2.70 5.20 -23.81
C LYS A 60 3.21 5.16 -25.27
N TYR A 61 4.15 6.02 -25.64
CA TYR A 61 4.65 6.15 -27.02
C TYR A 61 6.18 6.33 -27.05
N GLY A 62 6.87 5.52 -27.87
CA GLY A 62 8.29 5.68 -28.21
C GLY A 62 9.30 5.47 -27.06
N GLY A 63 10.58 5.29 -27.42
CA GLY A 63 11.71 5.24 -26.47
C GLY A 63 12.05 3.85 -25.89
N PRO A 64 13.27 3.66 -25.36
CA PRO A 64 13.74 2.40 -24.76
C PRO A 64 13.01 2.06 -23.45
N SER A 65 12.47 3.07 -22.75
CA SER A 65 11.74 2.94 -21.47
C SER A 65 10.26 2.56 -21.61
N ARG A 66 9.72 2.44 -22.83
CA ARG A 66 8.31 2.04 -23.07
C ARG A 66 7.95 0.66 -22.50
N TYR A 67 8.95 -0.16 -22.16
CA TYR A 67 8.81 -1.49 -21.58
C TYR A 67 9.23 -1.58 -20.11
N SER A 68 9.52 -0.45 -19.44
CA SER A 68 9.94 -0.43 -18.02
C SER A 68 8.75 -0.64 -17.05
N ARG A 69 8.03 -1.74 -17.25
CA ARG A 69 6.97 -2.24 -16.37
C ARG A 69 7.43 -3.48 -15.63
N LEU A 70 8.73 -3.67 -15.47
CA LEU A 70 9.26 -4.89 -14.90
C LEU A 70 9.40 -4.81 -13.38
N ILE A 71 9.30 -5.94 -12.71
CA ILE A 71 9.49 -6.08 -11.27
C ILE A 71 10.37 -7.30 -10.97
N CYS A 72 11.26 -7.18 -9.99
CA CYS A 72 12.11 -8.29 -9.54
C CYS A 72 11.42 -9.14 -8.45
N GLU A 73 11.88 -10.37 -8.25
CA GLU A 73 11.33 -11.28 -7.23
C GLU A 73 11.41 -10.72 -5.81
N ASN A 74 12.47 -9.97 -5.47
CA ASN A 74 12.61 -9.38 -4.14
C ASN A 74 11.50 -8.35 -3.87
N CYS A 75 11.23 -7.47 -4.85
CA CYS A 75 10.16 -6.50 -4.75
C CYS A 75 8.78 -7.16 -4.78
N ILE A 76 8.59 -8.25 -5.54
CA ILE A 76 7.35 -9.05 -5.49
C ILE A 76 7.13 -9.60 -4.07
N GLY A 77 8.15 -10.19 -3.44
CA GLY A 77 8.05 -10.71 -2.08
C GLY A 77 7.63 -9.63 -1.09
N LYS A 78 8.34 -8.50 -1.08
CA LYS A 78 8.01 -7.36 -0.22
C LYS A 78 6.63 -6.78 -0.48
N LEU A 79 6.20 -6.74 -1.75
CA LEU A 79 4.89 -6.25 -2.14
C LEU A 79 3.78 -7.16 -1.59
N ARG A 80 3.97 -8.49 -1.62
CA ARG A 80 3.06 -9.45 -1.00
C ARG A 80 3.03 -9.31 0.52
N ASP A 81 4.19 -9.23 1.15
CA ASP A 81 4.29 -9.05 2.61
C ASP A 81 3.56 -7.77 3.04
N ALA A 82 3.74 -6.67 2.30
CA ALA A 82 3.06 -5.41 2.56
C ALA A 82 1.54 -5.52 2.37
N LYS A 83 1.06 -6.26 1.36
CA LYS A 83 -0.37 -6.54 1.15
C LYS A 83 -0.98 -7.31 2.32
N GLU A 84 -0.33 -8.39 2.75
CA GLU A 84 -0.79 -9.19 3.88
C GLU A 84 -0.77 -8.37 5.17
N PHE A 85 0.27 -7.57 5.39
CA PHE A 85 0.36 -6.68 6.53
C PHE A 85 -0.76 -5.63 6.52
N LYS A 86 -1.05 -5.01 5.36
CA LYS A 86 -2.20 -4.08 5.21
C LYS A 86 -3.51 -4.76 5.65
N TYR A 87 -3.80 -5.97 5.17
CA TYR A 87 -5.01 -6.69 5.57
C TYR A 87 -5.04 -7.02 7.05
N LYS A 88 -3.91 -7.43 7.63
CA LYS A 88 -3.81 -7.72 9.07
C LYS A 88 -4.11 -6.48 9.90
N VAL A 89 -3.53 -5.33 9.57
CA VAL A 89 -3.76 -4.06 10.27
C VAL A 89 -5.23 -3.66 10.16
N VAL A 90 -5.80 -3.68 8.96
CA VAL A 90 -7.22 -3.33 8.73
C VAL A 90 -8.17 -4.27 9.48
N ALA A 91 -7.91 -5.58 9.49
CA ALA A 91 -8.75 -6.54 10.20
C ALA A 91 -8.64 -6.40 11.73
N SER A 92 -7.44 -6.15 12.23
CA SER A 92 -7.20 -5.93 13.66
C SER A 92 -7.90 -4.66 14.12
N GLU A 93 -7.81 -3.58 13.35
CA GLU A 93 -8.48 -2.31 13.67
C GLU A 93 -10.01 -2.44 13.67
N LYS A 94 -10.58 -3.14 12.67
CA LYS A 94 -12.03 -3.45 12.67
C LYS A 94 -12.46 -4.23 13.92
N SER A 95 -11.64 -5.18 14.35
CA SER A 95 -11.92 -5.99 15.54
C SER A 95 -11.79 -5.16 16.81
N PHE A 96 -10.81 -4.27 16.86
CA PHE A 96 -10.59 -3.35 17.97
C PHE A 96 -11.73 -2.35 18.12
N ILE A 97 -12.17 -1.71 17.04
CA ILE A 97 -13.32 -0.80 17.05
C ILE A 97 -14.57 -1.52 17.58
N LYS A 98 -14.83 -2.75 17.12
CA LYS A 98 -15.96 -3.54 17.61
C LYS A 98 -15.87 -3.79 19.13
N PHE A 99 -14.67 -4.12 19.63
CA PHE A 99 -14.45 -4.32 21.06
C PHE A 99 -14.71 -3.04 21.87
N LEU A 100 -14.34 -1.87 21.36
CA LEU A 100 -14.61 -0.59 22.02
C LEU A 100 -16.11 -0.27 22.04
N ASP A 101 -16.82 -0.53 20.93
CA ASP A 101 -18.28 -0.36 20.87
C ASP A 101 -18.97 -1.27 21.90
N ASP A 102 -18.54 -2.53 22.01
CA ASP A 102 -19.06 -3.50 22.99
C ASP A 102 -18.76 -3.06 24.44
N MET A 103 -17.57 -2.49 24.71
CA MET A 103 -17.24 -1.94 26.04
C MET A 103 -18.08 -0.72 26.41
N GLN A 104 -18.37 0.16 25.46
CA GLN A 104 -19.20 1.35 25.72
C GLN A 104 -20.64 0.97 26.09
N ILE A 105 -21.17 -0.14 25.56
CA ILE A 105 -22.47 -0.69 25.94
C ILE A 105 -22.44 -1.16 27.40
N ASN A 106 -21.40 -1.92 27.80
CA ASN A 106 -21.29 -2.44 29.17
C ASN A 106 -21.16 -1.33 30.22
N VAL A 107 -20.39 -0.26 29.94
CA VAL A 107 -20.27 0.88 30.85
C VAL A 107 -21.62 1.58 31.06
N LYS A 108 -22.44 1.73 30.00
CA LYS A 108 -23.78 2.34 30.14
C LYS A 108 -24.74 1.46 30.96
N GLU A 109 -24.58 0.15 30.95
CA GLU A 109 -25.37 -0.77 31.77
C GLU A 109 -24.96 -0.73 33.25
N GLU A 110 -23.67 -0.50 33.56
CA GLU A 110 -23.15 -0.42 34.93
C GLU A 110 -23.33 0.97 35.58
N VAL A 111 -23.42 2.06 34.80
CA VAL A 111 -23.56 3.45 35.29
C VAL A 111 -24.99 3.81 35.74
N ALA A 112 -25.87 2.83 35.93
CA ALA A 112 -27.14 3.04 36.62
C ALA A 112 -27.00 3.47 38.10
N GLU A 113 -25.77 3.48 38.65
CA GLU A 113 -25.43 4.04 39.96
C GLU A 113 -24.67 5.37 39.80
N ASN A 114 -25.40 6.48 39.96
CA ASN A 114 -25.01 7.85 39.62
C ASN A 114 -23.75 8.34 40.36
N ASN A 115 -22.70 8.70 39.61
CA ASN A 115 -21.56 9.45 40.12
C ASN A 115 -21.04 10.42 39.04
N GLU A 116 -21.10 11.73 39.30
CA GLU A 116 -20.86 12.83 38.33
C GLU A 116 -19.45 12.79 37.70
N GLU A 117 -18.50 12.12 38.35
CA GLU A 117 -17.13 11.92 37.88
C GLU A 117 -17.03 10.78 36.84
N VAL A 118 -17.91 9.78 36.93
CA VAL A 118 -17.99 8.67 35.98
C VAL A 118 -18.62 9.12 34.66
N ASP A 119 -19.61 10.01 34.71
CA ASP A 119 -20.23 10.60 33.51
C ASP A 119 -19.22 11.40 32.69
N LYS A 120 -18.35 12.19 33.35
CA LYS A 120 -17.29 12.95 32.67
C LYS A 120 -16.27 12.03 31.99
N ILE A 121 -15.84 10.97 32.67
CA ILE A 121 -14.90 9.99 32.10
C ILE A 121 -15.54 9.27 30.91
N ALA A 122 -16.81 8.90 30.99
CA ALA A 122 -17.53 8.24 29.90
C ALA A 122 -17.66 9.16 28.67
N GLU A 123 -17.91 10.45 28.88
CA GLU A 123 -18.02 11.45 27.82
C GLU A 123 -16.67 11.70 27.13
N GLU A 124 -15.59 11.86 27.90
CA GLU A 124 -14.22 11.96 27.36
C GLU A 124 -13.81 10.71 26.58
N CYS A 125 -14.10 9.51 27.10
CA CYS A 125 -13.85 8.26 26.39
C CYS A 125 -14.63 8.19 25.06
N ALA A 126 -15.90 8.61 25.04
CA ALA A 126 -16.72 8.62 23.82
C ALA A 126 -16.16 9.59 22.76
N GLU A 127 -15.66 10.76 23.17
CA GLU A 127 -15.09 11.75 22.25
C GLU A 127 -13.78 11.25 21.62
N VAL A 128 -12.89 10.65 22.42
CA VAL A 128 -11.66 10.02 21.92
C VAL A 128 -11.99 8.92 20.90
N LEU A 129 -12.93 8.03 21.21
CA LEU A 129 -13.36 6.96 20.29
C LEU A 129 -13.89 7.50 18.96
N SER A 130 -14.74 8.52 19.01
CA SER A 130 -15.28 9.17 17.81
C SER A 130 -14.18 9.77 16.91
N GLN A 131 -13.18 10.43 17.52
CA GLN A 131 -12.04 10.98 16.78
C GLN A 131 -11.19 9.87 16.14
N TYR A 132 -10.94 8.76 16.85
CA TYR A 132 -10.23 7.60 16.31
C TYR A 132 -10.98 6.97 15.13
N GLN A 133 -12.28 6.74 15.26
CA GLN A 133 -13.11 6.19 14.18
C GLN A 133 -13.11 7.10 12.94
N LYS A 134 -13.15 8.42 13.13
CA LYS A 134 -13.04 9.41 12.05
C LYS A 134 -11.68 9.36 11.36
N ASN A 135 -10.59 9.30 12.14
CA ASN A 135 -9.23 9.18 11.61
C ASN A 135 -9.06 7.89 10.80
N PHE A 136 -9.56 6.76 11.30
CA PHE A 136 -9.51 5.49 10.59
C PHE A 136 -10.32 5.52 9.29
N LYS A 137 -11.55 6.06 9.32
CA LYS A 137 -12.36 6.23 8.09
C LYS A 137 -11.65 7.10 7.06
N ASN A 138 -11.09 8.24 7.49
CA ASN A 138 -10.35 9.13 6.60
C ASN A 138 -9.11 8.45 6.00
N TRP A 139 -8.32 7.77 6.84
CA TRP A 139 -7.15 7.01 6.38
C TRP A 139 -7.56 5.91 5.39
N PHE A 140 -8.60 5.14 5.71
CA PHE A 140 -9.10 4.08 4.84
C PHE A 140 -9.62 4.61 3.50
N GLN A 141 -10.26 5.78 3.49
CA GLN A 141 -10.70 6.44 2.26
C GLN A 141 -9.49 6.92 1.45
N ASN A 142 -8.56 7.64 2.06
CA ASN A 142 -7.38 8.20 1.36
C ASN A 142 -6.41 7.14 0.83
N CYS A 143 -6.35 5.96 1.47
CA CYS A 143 -5.52 4.85 1.01
C CYS A 143 -6.19 4.00 -0.10
N ASN A 144 -7.48 4.21 -0.40
CA ASN A 144 -8.21 3.43 -1.39
C ASN A 144 -8.93 4.30 -2.45
N THR A 145 -8.75 5.63 -2.45
CA THR A 145 -9.26 6.52 -3.50
C THR A 145 -8.31 6.51 -4.70
N PRO A 146 -8.80 6.21 -5.92
CA PRO A 146 -8.00 6.05 -7.12
C PRO A 146 -7.33 7.33 -7.62
#